data_AF-A0A517XXT1-F1
#
_entry.id   AF-A0A517XXT1-F1
#
_cell.length_a   1.000
_cell.length_b   1.000
_cell.length_c   1.000
_cell.angle_alpha   90.00
_cell.angle_beta   90.00
_cell.angle_gamma   90.00
#
_symmetry.space_group_name_H-M   'P 1'
#
loop_
_entity.id
_entity.type
_entity.pdbx_description
1 polymer ?
#
loop_
_entity_poly.entity_id
_entity_poly.type
_entity_poly.pdbx_seq_one_letter_code
_entity_poly.pdbx_strand_id
1 'polypeptide(L)'
;MPKLICPNCAKFVTVPDEAAGTTVPCPECQAAFPVPARYDPVVSVPPASPAPVPPPVAPPPQPPAPPPGLTPDALAAVTQPAPAAPGYEHNVGVSLKPATLAWVPAVGLTLVLVLTLFPWVGSYVGGSAVYSQTPWRALAGSPARNFHLEELSRQQSGWPADVLNKVSSDWLLMLPYLLLLILAVVVAWAERLVTDVSRLPRQVAFLRDAWPYRVPALAGAAVLMLVLLLAQAAHGFGLERAMRQAVAERYADEQAKAAGNQAELDKIEFRADQELAKFNLEWTAWFGLAVALHLLVVLAMSGRFWLDRRGSKPPPRLVLQY
;
A
#
# COMPACT_ATOMS: atom_id res chain seq x y z
N MET A 1 -21.90 29.98 0.72
CA MET A 1 -21.93 30.34 -0.72
C MET A 1 -21.14 29.33 -1.56
N PRO A 2 -21.77 28.25 -2.03
CA PRO A 2 -21.17 27.34 -3.02
C PRO A 2 -21.01 28.03 -4.38
N LYS A 3 -19.94 27.68 -5.11
CA LYS A 3 -19.77 28.02 -6.52
C LYS A 3 -20.33 26.89 -7.37
N LEU A 4 -21.29 27.20 -8.23
CA LEU A 4 -21.92 26.25 -9.15
C LEU A 4 -21.61 26.65 -10.59
N ILE A 5 -21.58 25.69 -11.51
CA ILE A 5 -21.40 25.96 -12.94
C ILE A 5 -22.80 26.10 -13.57
N CYS A 6 -23.07 27.22 -14.24
CA CYS A 6 -24.33 27.41 -14.93
C CYS A 6 -24.42 26.47 -16.15
N PRO A 7 -25.49 25.66 -16.29
CA PRO A 7 -25.61 24.70 -17.40
C PRO A 7 -25.76 25.35 -18.78
N ASN A 8 -26.17 26.62 -18.84
CA ASN A 8 -26.42 27.33 -20.10
C ASN A 8 -25.17 28.04 -20.67
N CYS A 9 -24.28 28.55 -19.82
CA CYS A 9 -23.11 29.32 -20.27
C CYS A 9 -21.76 28.78 -19.76
N ALA A 10 -21.77 27.71 -18.96
CA ALA A 10 -20.59 27.06 -18.38
C ALA A 10 -19.69 27.97 -17.52
N LYS A 11 -20.19 29.14 -17.08
CA LYS A 11 -19.46 30.03 -16.15
C LYS A 11 -19.78 29.67 -14.69
N PHE A 12 -18.81 29.93 -13.80
CA PHE A 12 -18.99 29.79 -12.36
C PHE A 12 -19.86 30.92 -11.82
N VAL A 13 -20.90 30.56 -11.06
CA VAL A 13 -21.84 31.47 -10.41
C VAL A 13 -21.83 31.20 -8.91
N THR A 14 -21.74 32.27 -8.12
CA THR A 14 -21.89 32.21 -6.68
C THR A 14 -23.37 32.33 -6.34
N VAL A 15 -23.93 31.31 -5.69
CA VAL A 15 -25.36 31.28 -5.32
C VAL A 15 -25.48 31.42 -3.79
N PRO A 16 -26.38 32.28 -3.27
CA PRO A 16 -26.62 32.38 -1.83
C PRO A 16 -27.21 31.08 -1.29
N ASP A 17 -26.84 30.70 -0.07
CA ASP A 17 -27.22 29.40 0.53
C ASP A 17 -28.75 29.26 0.70
N GLU A 18 -29.46 30.39 0.82
CA GLU A 18 -30.92 30.47 0.92
C GLU A 18 -31.64 30.03 -0.36
N ALA A 19 -30.95 30.05 -1.51
CA ALA A 19 -31.52 29.63 -2.79
C ALA A 19 -31.37 28.13 -3.05
N ALA A 20 -30.79 27.35 -2.13
CA ALA A 20 -30.66 25.91 -2.28
C ALA A 20 -32.03 25.24 -2.46
N GLY A 21 -32.19 24.46 -3.54
CA GLY A 21 -33.47 23.82 -3.90
C GLY A 21 -34.44 24.71 -4.67
N THR A 22 -34.09 25.95 -5.00
CA THR A 22 -34.89 26.87 -5.82
C THR A 22 -34.27 27.09 -7.21
N THR A 23 -35.00 27.76 -8.11
CA THR A 23 -34.47 28.15 -9.42
C THR A 23 -34.05 29.62 -9.37
N VAL A 24 -32.82 29.93 -9.78
CA VAL A 24 -32.29 31.30 -9.80
C VAL A 24 -31.81 31.70 -11.20
N PRO A 25 -31.93 32.99 -11.58
CA PRO A 25 -31.37 33.49 -12.84
C PRO A 25 -29.83 33.59 -12.75
N CYS A 26 -29.14 33.16 -13.80
CA CYS A 26 -27.69 33.31 -13.90
C CYS A 26 -27.32 34.80 -14.10
N PRO A 27 -26.40 35.40 -13.33
CA PRO A 27 -26.02 36.80 -13.49
C PRO A 27 -25.29 37.08 -14.82
N GLU A 28 -24.73 36.05 -15.44
CA GLU A 28 -23.96 36.17 -16.69
C GLU A 28 -24.83 36.07 -17.95
N CYS A 29 -25.81 35.16 -17.98
CA CYS A 29 -26.62 34.90 -19.17
C CYS A 29 -28.13 35.06 -18.96
N GLN A 30 -28.57 35.45 -17.76
CA GLN A 30 -29.98 35.64 -17.36
C GLN A 30 -30.85 34.37 -17.41
N ALA A 31 -30.34 33.24 -17.90
CA ALA A 31 -31.09 32.00 -17.96
C ALA A 31 -31.30 31.40 -16.56
N ALA A 32 -32.53 30.96 -16.28
CA ALA A 32 -32.90 30.30 -15.04
C ALA A 32 -32.28 28.89 -14.98
N PHE A 33 -31.73 28.50 -13.82
CA PHE A 33 -31.24 27.14 -13.59
C PHE A 33 -31.55 26.65 -12.16
N PRO A 34 -31.78 25.34 -11.98
CA PRO A 34 -32.09 24.77 -10.67
C PRO A 34 -30.83 24.70 -9.79
N VAL A 35 -30.93 25.18 -8.56
CA VAL A 35 -29.88 25.08 -7.54
C VAL A 35 -30.11 23.78 -6.76
N PRO A 36 -29.12 22.88 -6.64
CA PRO A 36 -29.26 21.67 -5.84
C PRO A 36 -29.73 21.99 -4.41
N ALA A 37 -30.65 21.18 -3.89
CA ALA A 37 -31.08 21.29 -2.50
C ALA A 37 -29.90 21.05 -1.56
N ARG A 38 -29.89 21.75 -0.42
CA ARG A 38 -28.89 21.53 0.61
C ARG A 38 -29.05 20.11 1.13
N TYR A 39 -27.97 19.34 1.07
CA TYR A 39 -27.95 18.02 1.71
C TYR A 39 -27.84 18.22 3.21
N ASP A 40 -28.99 18.16 3.90
CA ASP A 40 -29.02 18.00 5.35
C ASP A 40 -29.07 16.49 5.65
N PRO A 41 -27.97 15.89 6.16
CA PRO A 41 -27.97 14.49 6.52
C PRO A 41 -28.98 14.29 7.65
N VAL A 42 -30.16 13.76 7.31
CA VAL A 42 -31.12 13.28 8.31
C VAL A 42 -30.53 12.02 8.91
N VAL A 43 -29.77 12.18 9.99
CA VAL A 43 -29.33 11.07 10.84
C VAL A 43 -30.60 10.53 11.49
N SER A 44 -31.20 9.54 10.85
CA SER A 44 -32.32 8.79 11.39
C SER A 44 -31.77 7.99 12.57
N VAL A 45 -31.91 8.53 13.79
CA VAL A 45 -31.60 7.81 15.02
C VAL A 45 -32.53 6.60 15.06
N PRO A 46 -32.03 5.37 15.00
CA PRO A 46 -32.88 4.19 15.07
C PRO A 46 -33.68 4.22 16.38
N PRO A 47 -34.99 3.94 16.37
CA PRO A 47 -35.75 3.81 17.60
C PRO A 47 -35.07 2.75 18.48
N ALA A 48 -34.78 3.13 19.73
CA ALA A 48 -34.14 2.26 20.69
C ALA A 48 -34.97 0.99 20.86
N SER A 49 -34.45 -0.12 20.34
CA SER A 49 -35.06 -1.44 20.49
C SER A 49 -35.06 -1.79 21.99
N PRO A 50 -36.20 -2.15 22.60
CA PRO A 50 -36.25 -2.52 24.01
C PRO A 50 -35.35 -3.73 24.26
N ALA A 51 -34.46 -3.60 25.24
CA ALA A 51 -33.51 -4.66 25.60
C ALA A 51 -34.28 -5.94 25.99
N PRO A 52 -33.97 -7.11 25.40
CA PRO A 52 -34.57 -8.37 25.80
C PRO A 52 -34.15 -8.71 27.23
N VAL A 53 -35.14 -8.98 28.08
CA VAL A 53 -34.94 -9.45 29.46
C VAL A 53 -34.21 -10.80 29.41
N PRO A 54 -33.04 -10.94 30.05
CA PRO A 54 -32.32 -12.21 30.04
C PRO A 54 -33.13 -13.28 30.78
N PRO A 55 -33.23 -14.50 30.23
CA PRO A 55 -33.87 -15.62 30.93
C PRO A 55 -33.09 -15.99 32.21
N PRO A 56 -33.77 -16.54 33.24
CA PRO A 56 -33.13 -16.99 34.45
C PRO A 56 -32.07 -18.05 34.13
N VAL A 57 -30.81 -17.74 34.39
CA VAL A 57 -29.69 -18.67 34.23
C VAL A 57 -29.82 -19.77 35.28
N ALA A 58 -30.03 -21.02 34.82
CA ALA A 58 -29.96 -22.18 35.70
C ALA A 58 -28.55 -22.28 36.32
N PRO A 59 -28.43 -22.61 37.61
CA PRO A 59 -27.14 -22.75 38.26
C PRO A 59 -26.30 -23.80 37.52
N PRO A 60 -25.03 -23.51 37.20
CA PRO A 60 -24.17 -24.45 36.51
C PRO A 60 -24.02 -25.73 37.36
N PRO A 61 -24.05 -26.92 36.75
CA PRO A 61 -23.77 -28.16 37.46
C PRO A 61 -22.38 -28.07 38.09
N GLN A 62 -22.32 -28.34 39.40
CA GLN A 62 -21.06 -28.37 40.14
C GLN A 62 -20.11 -29.38 39.48
N PRO A 63 -18.88 -28.97 39.12
CA PRO A 63 -17.87 -29.90 38.65
C PRO A 63 -17.66 -31.01 39.69
N PRO A 64 -17.52 -32.28 39.27
CA PRO A 64 -17.17 -33.36 40.18
C PRO A 64 -15.87 -33.00 40.91
N ALA A 65 -15.86 -33.21 42.23
CA ALA A 65 -14.72 -32.91 43.06
C ALA A 65 -13.47 -33.59 42.49
N PRO A 66 -12.35 -32.86 42.30
CA PRO A 66 -11.12 -33.47 41.83
C PRO A 66 -10.64 -34.53 42.83
N PRO A 67 -10.06 -35.65 42.34
CA PRO A 67 -9.54 -36.70 43.21
C PRO A 67 -8.50 -36.14 44.19
N PRO A 68 -8.51 -36.56 45.47
CA PRO A 68 -7.54 -36.11 46.45
C PRO A 68 -6.13 -36.55 46.05
N GLY A 69 -5.20 -35.60 45.88
CA GLY A 69 -3.76 -35.92 45.95
C GLY A 69 -2.84 -35.47 44.81
N LEU A 70 -3.29 -34.70 43.82
CA LEU A 70 -2.38 -34.16 42.77
C LEU A 70 -2.71 -32.70 42.43
N THR A 71 -2.46 -31.78 43.37
CA THR A 71 -2.36 -30.34 43.06
C THR A 71 -0.89 -29.94 43.05
N PRO A 72 -0.27 -29.71 41.88
CA PRO A 72 0.94 -28.92 41.83
C PRO A 72 0.58 -27.48 42.25
N ASP A 73 0.98 -27.07 43.45
CA ASP A 73 0.80 -25.73 44.04
C ASP A 73 1.38 -24.57 43.19
N ALA A 74 1.99 -24.86 42.05
CA ALA A 74 2.74 -23.89 41.24
C ALA A 74 1.93 -23.14 40.17
N LEU A 75 0.66 -23.49 39.91
CA LEU A 75 -0.13 -22.86 38.82
C LEU A 75 -1.20 -21.85 39.28
N ALA A 76 -1.45 -21.71 40.59
CA ALA A 76 -2.43 -20.76 41.10
C ALA A 76 -1.91 -19.31 41.25
N ALA A 77 -0.62 -19.05 40.99
CA ALA A 77 0.02 -17.79 41.36
C ALA A 77 -0.05 -16.64 40.33
N VAL A 78 -0.74 -16.76 39.18
CA VAL A 78 -0.67 -15.73 38.10
C VAL A 78 -2.03 -15.22 37.62
N THR A 79 -3.01 -15.12 38.51
CA THR A 79 -4.27 -14.38 38.23
C THR A 79 -4.64 -13.39 39.33
N GLN A 80 -3.66 -12.81 40.03
CA GLN A 80 -3.93 -11.53 40.66
C GLN A 80 -4.11 -10.48 39.57
N PRO A 81 -5.32 -9.90 39.37
CA PRO A 81 -5.46 -8.74 38.51
C PRO A 81 -4.54 -7.66 39.06
N ALA A 82 -3.71 -7.07 38.19
CA ALA A 82 -2.83 -5.98 38.58
C ALA A 82 -3.68 -4.92 39.30
N PRO A 83 -3.23 -4.41 40.47
CA PRO A 83 -4.00 -3.44 41.23
C PRO A 83 -4.37 -2.27 40.32
N ALA A 84 -5.67 -1.98 40.25
CA ALA A 84 -6.18 -0.87 39.45
C ALA A 84 -5.53 0.41 39.97
N ALA A 85 -4.74 1.09 39.13
CA ALA A 85 -4.20 2.39 39.49
C ALA A 85 -5.40 3.33 39.75
N PRO A 86 -5.46 4.01 40.90
CA PRO A 86 -6.57 4.88 41.22
C PRO A 86 -6.62 6.04 40.20
N GLY A 87 -7.74 6.17 39.49
CA GLY A 87 -8.02 7.30 38.59
C GLY A 87 -8.04 7.01 37.08
N TYR A 88 -7.84 5.77 36.62
CA TYR A 88 -8.01 5.39 35.21
C TYR A 88 -9.23 4.49 35.01
N GLU A 89 -10.27 4.99 34.34
CA GLU A 89 -11.52 4.25 34.13
C GLU A 89 -11.52 3.39 32.86
N HIS A 90 -10.62 3.64 31.89
CA HIS A 90 -10.62 2.94 30.61
C HIS A 90 -9.23 2.46 30.18
N ASN A 91 -9.13 1.17 29.83
CA ASN A 91 -7.94 0.55 29.26
C ASN A 91 -8.32 -0.12 27.93
N VAL A 92 -7.75 0.34 26.82
CA VAL A 92 -7.88 -0.36 25.53
C VAL A 92 -6.58 -1.11 25.27
N GLY A 93 -6.67 -2.45 25.29
CA GLY A 93 -5.53 -3.34 25.09
C GLY A 93 -5.54 -3.99 23.72
N VAL A 94 -4.51 -3.76 22.90
CA VAL A 94 -4.28 -4.50 21.65
C VAL A 94 -3.25 -5.59 21.91
N SER A 95 -3.64 -6.85 21.73
CA SER A 95 -2.74 -8.00 21.83
C SER A 95 -2.48 -8.60 20.45
N LEU A 96 -1.20 -8.64 20.07
CA LEU A 96 -0.77 -9.32 18.86
C LEU A 96 -0.85 -10.83 19.06
N LYS A 97 -1.86 -11.47 18.44
CA LYS A 97 -1.99 -12.92 18.42
C LYS A 97 -0.89 -13.51 17.54
N PRO A 98 -0.01 -14.40 18.07
CA PRO A 98 1.06 -15.02 17.28
C PRO A 98 0.52 -15.78 16.06
N ALA A 99 -0.66 -16.40 16.19
CA ALA A 99 -1.34 -17.08 15.10
C ALA A 99 -1.60 -16.16 13.91
N THR A 100 -2.12 -14.94 14.15
CA THR A 100 -2.38 -13.96 13.09
C THR A 100 -1.08 -13.49 12.45
N LEU A 101 -0.07 -13.16 13.27
CA LEU A 101 1.23 -12.69 12.78
C LEU A 101 1.91 -13.71 11.87
N ALA A 102 1.72 -14.99 12.15
CA ALA A 102 2.31 -16.07 11.37
C ALA A 102 1.69 -16.24 9.96
N TRP A 103 0.49 -15.70 9.70
CA TRP A 103 -0.12 -15.67 8.36
C TRP A 103 0.29 -14.46 7.51
N VAL A 104 0.75 -13.37 8.15
CA VAL A 104 1.08 -12.11 7.47
C VAL A 104 2.10 -12.30 6.33
N PRO A 105 3.21 -13.06 6.49
CA PRO A 105 4.17 -13.23 5.40
C PRO A 105 3.57 -13.94 4.18
N ALA A 106 2.81 -15.02 4.39
CA ALA A 106 2.22 -15.79 3.30
C ALA A 106 1.18 -14.95 2.53
N VAL A 107 0.24 -14.31 3.23
CA VAL A 107 -0.79 -13.48 2.61
C VAL A 107 -0.19 -12.22 2.00
N GLY A 108 0.64 -11.49 2.75
CA GLY A 108 1.25 -10.24 2.33
C GLY A 108 2.14 -10.38 1.10
N LEU A 109 3.03 -11.37 1.07
CA LEU A 109 3.88 -11.63 -0.11
C LEU A 109 3.07 -12.12 -1.31
N THR A 110 1.99 -12.89 -1.09
CA THR A 110 1.10 -13.30 -2.18
C THR A 110 0.38 -12.11 -2.79
N LEU A 111 -0.13 -11.20 -1.96
CA LEU A 111 -0.74 -9.95 -2.43
C LEU A 111 0.27 -9.10 -3.20
N VAL A 112 1.49 -8.97 -2.69
CA VAL A 112 2.59 -8.29 -3.42
C VAL A 112 2.82 -8.93 -4.80
N LEU A 113 2.89 -10.26 -4.86
CA LEU A 113 3.06 -10.99 -6.13
C LEU A 113 1.92 -10.68 -7.11
N VAL A 114 0.67 -10.66 -6.64
CA VAL A 114 -0.48 -10.26 -7.45
C VAL A 114 -0.37 -8.79 -7.91
N LEU A 115 0.10 -7.90 -7.03
CA LEU A 115 0.32 -6.49 -7.36
C LEU A 115 1.40 -6.27 -8.43
N THR A 116 2.29 -7.24 -8.67
CA THR A 116 3.25 -7.14 -9.80
C THR A 116 2.60 -7.23 -11.17
N LEU A 117 1.34 -7.68 -11.25
CA LEU A 117 0.57 -7.73 -12.50
C LEU A 117 -0.04 -6.38 -12.87
N PHE A 118 -0.08 -5.43 -11.93
CA PHE A 118 -0.63 -4.10 -12.13
C PHE A 118 0.47 -3.09 -12.50
N PRO A 119 0.13 -2.02 -13.24
CA PRO A 119 1.06 -0.93 -13.52
C PRO A 119 1.64 -0.37 -12.22
N TRP A 120 2.95 -0.17 -12.15
CA TRP A 120 3.59 0.49 -11.02
C TRP A 120 3.91 1.95 -11.32
N VAL A 121 4.36 2.21 -12.54
CA VAL A 121 4.57 3.56 -13.08
C VAL A 121 3.76 3.74 -14.36
N GLY A 122 3.31 4.97 -14.61
CA GLY A 122 2.71 5.34 -15.87
C GLY A 122 2.83 6.83 -16.17
N SER A 123 2.53 7.17 -17.41
CA SER A 123 2.35 8.54 -17.89
C SER A 123 0.89 8.72 -18.26
N TYR A 124 0.23 9.70 -17.63
CA TYR A 124 -1.22 9.86 -17.66
C TYR A 124 -1.63 11.20 -18.28
N VAL A 125 -2.38 11.18 -19.37
CA VAL A 125 -2.91 12.41 -19.99
C VAL A 125 -4.42 12.41 -19.82
N GLY A 126 -4.95 13.45 -19.17
CA GLY A 126 -6.39 13.54 -18.86
C GLY A 126 -6.92 12.38 -18.00
N GLY A 127 -6.09 11.85 -17.08
CA GLY A 127 -6.43 10.71 -16.23
C GLY A 127 -6.37 9.34 -16.91
N SER A 128 -6.01 9.26 -18.19
CA SER A 128 -5.86 8.01 -18.93
C SER A 128 -4.39 7.68 -19.18
N ALA A 129 -4.01 6.42 -18.97
CA ALA A 129 -2.64 5.97 -19.19
C ALA A 129 -2.29 5.98 -20.69
N VAL A 130 -1.34 6.82 -21.08
CA VAL A 130 -0.71 6.78 -22.41
C VAL A 130 0.33 5.68 -22.44
N TYR A 131 1.17 5.65 -21.41
CA TYR A 131 2.17 4.62 -21.18
C TYR A 131 2.04 4.06 -19.77
N SER A 132 2.26 2.77 -19.60
CA SER A 132 2.31 2.15 -18.27
C SER A 132 3.29 0.99 -18.22
N GLN A 133 3.90 0.76 -17.07
CA GLN A 133 4.91 -0.27 -16.90
C GLN A 133 4.67 -1.04 -15.61
N THR A 134 4.45 -2.35 -15.75
CA THR A 134 4.43 -3.34 -14.67
C THR A 134 5.87 -3.82 -14.37
N PRO A 135 6.18 -4.38 -13.20
CA PRO A 135 7.44 -5.08 -12.91
C PRO A 135 7.97 -6.00 -14.02
N TRP A 136 7.09 -6.82 -14.59
CA TRP A 136 7.43 -7.77 -15.66
C TRP A 136 7.83 -7.07 -16.97
N ARG A 137 7.22 -5.92 -17.24
CA ARG A 137 7.51 -5.07 -18.41
C ARG A 137 8.75 -4.22 -18.20
N ALA A 138 9.04 -3.82 -16.97
CA ALA A 138 10.29 -3.18 -16.57
C ALA A 138 11.48 -4.12 -16.84
N LEU A 139 11.33 -5.41 -16.50
CA LEU A 139 12.31 -6.45 -16.84
C LEU A 139 12.58 -6.52 -18.35
N ALA A 140 11.55 -6.45 -19.18
CA ALA A 140 11.69 -6.51 -20.63
C ALA A 140 12.08 -5.17 -21.29
N GLY A 141 12.09 -4.05 -20.55
CA GLY A 141 12.25 -2.72 -21.15
C GLY A 141 11.12 -2.33 -22.11
N SER A 142 9.90 -2.86 -21.91
CA SER A 142 8.80 -2.70 -22.88
C SER A 142 7.51 -2.21 -22.19
N PRO A 143 7.24 -0.89 -22.17
CA PRO A 143 6.03 -0.35 -21.56
C PRO A 143 4.79 -0.70 -22.37
N ALA A 144 3.64 -0.79 -21.71
CA ALA A 144 2.35 -0.82 -22.36
C ALA A 144 2.07 0.54 -23.00
N ARG A 145 1.46 0.51 -24.19
CA ARG A 145 1.17 1.69 -25.00
C ARG A 145 -0.31 1.74 -25.32
N ASN A 146 -0.89 2.93 -25.19
CA ASN A 146 -2.18 3.24 -25.77
C ASN A 146 -1.95 4.05 -27.06
N PHE A 147 -1.91 3.38 -28.21
CA PHE A 147 -1.57 4.01 -29.50
C PHE A 147 -2.47 5.19 -29.86
N HIS A 148 -3.75 5.15 -29.47
CA HIS A 148 -4.69 6.23 -29.76
C HIS A 148 -4.37 7.49 -28.96
N LEU A 149 -4.14 7.34 -27.65
CA LEU A 149 -3.75 8.47 -26.79
C LEU A 149 -2.33 8.93 -27.07
N GLU A 150 -1.44 8.03 -27.50
CA GLU A 150 -0.09 8.37 -27.92
C GLU A 150 -0.10 9.30 -29.13
N GLU A 151 -0.92 9.02 -30.15
CA GLU A 151 -1.06 9.90 -31.32
C GLU A 151 -1.65 11.26 -30.96
N LEU A 152 -2.70 11.28 -30.13
CA LEU A 152 -3.28 12.54 -29.63
C LEU A 152 -2.26 13.34 -28.81
N SER A 153 -1.51 12.65 -27.93
CA SER A 153 -0.46 13.28 -27.14
C SER A 153 0.62 13.86 -28.05
N ARG A 154 1.08 13.13 -29.08
CA ARG A 154 2.07 13.62 -30.05
C ARG A 154 1.59 14.89 -30.75
N GLN A 155 0.33 14.94 -31.18
CA GLN A 155 -0.25 16.11 -31.83
C GLN A 155 -0.33 17.32 -30.89
N GLN A 156 -0.59 17.11 -29.60
CA GLN A 156 -0.75 18.19 -28.63
C GLN A 156 0.57 18.68 -28.03
N SER A 157 1.47 17.76 -27.70
CA SER A 157 2.69 18.08 -26.94
C SER A 157 3.94 18.20 -27.82
N GLY A 158 3.88 17.75 -29.08
CA GLY A 158 5.04 17.70 -29.97
C GLY A 158 6.13 16.74 -29.48
N TRP A 159 5.76 15.72 -28.70
CA TRP A 159 6.75 14.82 -28.10
C TRP A 159 7.48 13.97 -29.14
N PRO A 160 8.78 13.68 -28.90
CA PRO A 160 9.55 12.83 -29.79
C PRO A 160 8.94 11.42 -29.84
N ALA A 161 8.73 10.90 -31.05
CA ALA A 161 8.21 9.54 -31.24
C ALA A 161 9.16 8.44 -30.75
N ASP A 162 10.43 8.79 -30.54
CA ASP A 162 11.54 7.92 -30.14
C ASP A 162 11.74 7.83 -28.62
N VAL A 163 10.96 8.52 -27.78
CA VAL A 163 11.10 8.42 -26.31
C VAL A 163 11.05 6.97 -25.84
N LEU A 164 10.21 6.14 -26.44
CA LEU A 164 10.09 4.72 -26.09
C LEU A 164 11.31 3.88 -26.49
N ASN A 165 12.09 4.30 -27.49
CA ASN A 165 13.32 3.61 -27.90
C ASN A 165 14.42 3.77 -26.85
N LYS A 166 14.27 4.73 -25.91
CA LYS A 166 15.19 4.98 -24.81
C LYS A 166 14.83 4.18 -23.55
N VAL A 167 13.72 3.44 -23.56
CA VAL A 167 13.33 2.61 -22.42
C VAL A 167 14.29 1.43 -22.31
N SER A 168 15.13 1.47 -21.29
CA SER A 168 16.06 0.39 -20.95
C SER A 168 15.40 -0.65 -20.05
N SER A 169 15.89 -1.88 -20.14
CA SER A 169 15.51 -2.96 -19.25
C SER A 169 16.04 -2.72 -17.83
N ASP A 170 15.18 -2.92 -16.83
CA ASP A 170 15.50 -2.86 -15.40
C ASP A 170 15.99 -4.22 -14.85
N TRP A 171 16.57 -5.07 -15.69
CA TRP A 171 16.83 -6.46 -15.35
C TRP A 171 17.67 -6.64 -14.08
N LEU A 172 18.66 -5.77 -13.86
CA LEU A 172 19.63 -5.90 -12.78
C LEU A 172 18.98 -5.91 -11.39
N LEU A 173 17.97 -5.08 -11.17
CA LEU A 173 17.26 -4.98 -9.89
C LEU A 173 15.94 -5.77 -9.90
N MET A 174 15.22 -5.75 -11.02
CA MET A 174 13.89 -6.38 -11.11
C MET A 174 13.96 -7.91 -11.21
N LEU A 175 14.97 -8.49 -11.87
CA LEU A 175 15.10 -9.94 -11.95
C LEU A 175 15.33 -10.59 -10.58
N PRO A 176 16.35 -10.19 -9.79
CA PRO A 176 16.56 -10.79 -8.48
C PRO A 176 15.39 -10.52 -7.54
N TYR A 177 14.75 -9.34 -7.64
CA TYR A 177 13.55 -9.01 -6.87
C TYR A 177 12.40 -9.99 -7.16
N LEU A 178 12.04 -10.20 -8.43
CA LEU A 178 10.92 -11.07 -8.81
C LEU A 178 11.18 -12.54 -8.48
N LEU A 179 12.41 -13.03 -8.72
CA LEU A 179 12.78 -14.40 -8.37
C LEU A 179 12.73 -14.62 -6.86
N LEU A 180 13.26 -13.67 -6.08
CA LEU A 180 13.23 -13.73 -4.62
C LEU A 180 11.80 -13.66 -4.08
N LEU A 181 10.93 -12.86 -4.69
CA LEU A 181 9.52 -12.77 -4.35
C LEU A 181 8.78 -14.08 -4.57
N ILE A 182 8.93 -14.71 -5.74
CA ILE A 182 8.33 -16.01 -6.02
C ILE A 182 8.81 -17.06 -5.01
N LEU A 183 10.12 -17.14 -4.79
CA LEU A 183 10.70 -18.09 -3.84
C LEU A 183 10.19 -17.85 -2.42
N ALA A 184 10.13 -16.58 -1.98
CA ALA A 184 9.65 -16.22 -0.65
C ALA A 184 8.16 -16.55 -0.47
N VAL A 185 7.32 -16.35 -1.50
CA VAL A 185 5.91 -16.77 -1.48
C VAL A 185 5.80 -18.29 -1.31
N VAL A 186 6.55 -19.07 -2.09
CA VAL A 186 6.55 -20.54 -1.99
C VAL A 186 6.98 -20.99 -0.59
N VAL A 187 8.08 -20.45 -0.07
CA VAL A 187 8.59 -20.80 1.26
C VAL A 187 7.61 -20.36 2.36
N ALA A 188 7.00 -19.19 2.25
CA ALA A 188 6.01 -18.71 3.22
C ALA A 188 4.77 -19.61 3.26
N TRP A 189 4.28 -20.08 2.12
CA TRP A 189 3.17 -21.05 2.08
C TRP A 189 3.58 -22.43 2.56
N ALA A 190 4.75 -22.93 2.17
CA ALA A 190 5.26 -24.21 2.66
C ALA A 190 5.36 -24.20 4.19
N GLU A 191 5.78 -23.09 4.78
CA GLU A 191 5.86 -22.89 6.23
C GLU A 191 4.49 -22.98 6.94
N ARG A 192 3.39 -22.69 6.22
CA ARG A 192 2.02 -22.84 6.73
C ARG A 192 1.46 -24.25 6.53
N LEU A 193 1.81 -24.90 5.42
CA LEU A 193 1.24 -26.18 5.00
C LEU A 193 2.00 -27.40 5.56
N VAL A 194 3.31 -27.27 5.79
CA VAL A 194 4.15 -28.36 6.32
C VAL A 194 4.21 -28.26 7.85
N THR A 195 3.31 -28.98 8.50
CA THR A 195 3.26 -29.06 9.98
C THR A 195 4.30 -30.02 10.56
N ASP A 196 4.70 -31.05 9.81
CA ASP A 196 5.63 -32.08 10.24
C ASP A 196 6.67 -32.40 9.15
N VAL A 197 7.85 -31.81 9.30
CA VAL A 197 8.99 -31.95 8.37
C VAL A 197 9.59 -33.36 8.41
N SER A 198 9.35 -34.12 9.48
CA SER A 198 9.86 -35.48 9.60
C SER A 198 9.24 -36.43 8.57
N ARG A 199 8.03 -36.11 8.08
CA ARG A 199 7.31 -36.87 7.06
C ARG A 199 7.74 -36.59 5.63
N LEU A 200 8.66 -35.64 5.41
CA LEU A 200 9.12 -35.32 4.06
C LEU A 200 9.90 -36.49 3.44
N PRO A 201 9.71 -36.76 2.13
CA PRO A 201 10.41 -37.83 1.41
C PRO A 201 11.94 -37.64 1.44
N ARG A 202 12.71 -38.74 1.40
CA ARG A 202 14.18 -38.71 1.50
C ARG A 202 14.84 -37.87 0.40
N GLN A 203 14.20 -37.73 -0.76
CA GLN A 203 14.67 -36.93 -1.89
C GLN A 203 14.79 -35.43 -1.55
N VAL A 204 14.06 -34.96 -0.55
CA VAL A 204 14.10 -33.57 -0.06
C VAL A 204 14.70 -33.48 1.34
N ALA A 205 15.61 -34.39 1.71
CA ALA A 205 16.25 -34.38 3.02
C ALA A 205 16.93 -33.04 3.36
N PHE A 206 17.48 -32.34 2.35
CA PHE A 206 18.07 -31.01 2.53
C PHE A 206 17.07 -29.96 3.06
N LEU A 207 15.77 -30.09 2.77
CA LEU A 207 14.75 -29.21 3.35
C LEU A 207 14.67 -29.37 4.86
N ARG A 208 14.89 -30.59 5.39
CA ARG A 208 14.84 -30.86 6.82
C ARG A 208 15.94 -30.11 7.57
N ASP A 209 17.13 -30.09 7.01
CA ASP A 209 18.29 -29.41 7.58
C ASP A 209 18.16 -27.88 7.45
N ALA A 210 17.54 -27.40 6.37
CA ALA A 210 17.29 -25.98 6.14
C ALA A 210 16.07 -25.43 6.92
N TRP A 211 15.10 -26.27 7.28
CA TRP A 211 13.82 -25.85 7.88
C TRP A 211 13.94 -25.03 9.18
N PRO A 212 14.88 -25.31 10.10
CA PRO A 212 15.10 -24.48 11.28
C PRO A 212 15.40 -23.02 10.94
N TYR A 213 16.05 -22.78 9.80
CA TYR A 213 16.43 -21.44 9.33
C TYR A 213 15.34 -20.74 8.51
N ARG A 214 14.15 -21.36 8.32
CA ARG A 214 13.10 -20.81 7.46
C ARG A 214 12.63 -19.40 7.86
N VAL A 215 12.48 -19.12 9.16
CA VAL A 215 12.02 -17.83 9.66
C VAL A 215 13.08 -16.74 9.43
N PRO A 216 14.34 -16.89 9.90
CA PRO A 216 15.37 -15.88 9.61
C PRO A 216 15.67 -15.75 8.10
N ALA A 217 15.61 -16.84 7.33
CA ALA A 217 15.78 -16.77 5.88
C ALA A 217 14.66 -15.97 5.19
N LEU A 218 13.39 -16.22 5.53
CA LEU A 218 12.27 -15.42 5.03
C LEU A 218 12.35 -13.95 5.47
N ALA A 219 12.81 -13.68 6.69
CA ALA A 219 12.98 -12.31 7.18
C ALA A 219 14.07 -11.57 6.39
N GLY A 220 15.21 -12.22 6.18
CA GLY A 220 16.30 -11.68 5.35
C GLY A 220 15.87 -11.46 3.90
N ALA A 221 15.13 -12.42 3.32
CA ALA A 221 14.57 -12.27 1.98
C ALA A 221 13.59 -11.09 1.90
N ALA A 222 12.70 -10.92 2.88
CA ALA A 222 11.76 -9.80 2.93
C ALA A 222 12.46 -8.44 2.99
N VAL A 223 13.50 -8.31 3.82
CA VAL A 223 14.31 -7.08 3.91
C VAL A 223 15.04 -6.82 2.58
N LEU A 224 15.68 -7.84 2.01
CA LEU A 224 16.38 -7.72 0.74
C LEU A 224 15.44 -7.30 -0.40
N MET A 225 14.24 -7.90 -0.49
CA MET A 225 13.23 -7.49 -1.46
C MET A 225 12.81 -6.03 -1.30
N LEU A 226 12.57 -5.58 -0.06
CA LEU A 226 12.25 -4.17 0.20
C LEU A 226 13.39 -3.24 -0.21
N VAL A 227 14.65 -3.59 0.10
CA VAL A 227 15.82 -2.81 -0.31
C VAL A 227 15.95 -2.75 -1.82
N LEU A 228 15.80 -3.88 -2.53
CA LEU A 228 15.83 -3.91 -4.00
C LEU A 228 14.70 -3.05 -4.60
N LEU A 229 13.50 -3.11 -4.03
CA LEU A 229 12.35 -2.33 -4.48
C LEU A 229 12.57 -0.82 -4.28
N LEU A 230 13.10 -0.41 -3.12
CA LEU A 230 13.43 0.99 -2.84
C LEU A 230 14.60 1.48 -3.69
N ALA A 231 15.61 0.63 -3.94
CA ALA A 231 16.71 0.95 -4.84
C ALA A 231 16.21 1.15 -6.28
N GLN A 232 15.30 0.29 -6.75
CA GLN A 232 14.64 0.47 -8.06
C GLN A 232 13.85 1.77 -8.12
N ALA A 233 13.11 2.10 -7.06
CA ALA A 233 12.36 3.35 -6.98
C ALA A 233 13.27 4.59 -7.02
N ALA A 234 14.39 4.54 -6.30
CA ALA A 234 15.39 5.62 -6.28
C ALA A 234 16.12 5.76 -7.62
N HIS A 235 16.40 4.64 -8.31
CA HIS A 235 16.98 4.66 -9.66
C HIS A 235 15.96 5.14 -10.72
N GLY A 236 14.66 5.05 -10.42
CA GLY A 236 13.55 5.25 -11.34
C GLY A 236 13.35 4.03 -12.24
N PHE A 237 12.13 3.83 -12.72
CA PHE A 237 11.84 2.78 -13.71
C PHE A 237 12.32 3.15 -15.12
N GLY A 238 12.53 2.17 -15.98
CA GLY A 238 13.00 2.39 -17.36
C GLY A 238 12.15 3.41 -18.14
N LEU A 239 10.83 3.44 -17.91
CA LEU A 239 9.94 4.45 -18.50
C LEU A 239 10.27 5.87 -18.00
N GLU A 240 10.47 6.06 -16.70
CA GLU A 240 10.82 7.37 -16.12
C GLU A 240 12.18 7.85 -16.61
N ARG A 241 13.17 6.95 -16.60
CA ARG A 241 14.52 7.29 -17.06
C ARG A 241 14.53 7.68 -18.52
N ALA A 242 13.77 6.98 -19.37
CA ALA A 242 13.65 7.32 -20.79
C ALA A 242 13.04 8.71 -21.01
N MET A 243 12.01 9.08 -20.25
CA MET A 243 11.40 10.40 -20.33
C MET A 243 12.32 11.50 -19.80
N ARG A 244 12.97 11.29 -18.65
CA ARG A 244 13.99 12.21 -18.11
C ARG A 244 15.14 12.40 -19.11
N GLN A 245 15.62 11.31 -19.72
CA GLN A 245 16.67 11.35 -20.72
C GLN A 245 16.24 12.12 -21.97
N ALA A 246 15.03 11.90 -22.47
CA ALA A 246 14.52 12.63 -23.64
C ALA A 246 14.40 14.13 -23.39
N VAL A 247 13.98 14.54 -22.19
CA VAL A 247 13.97 15.96 -21.79
C VAL A 247 15.40 16.49 -21.68
N ALA A 248 16.30 15.76 -21.01
CA ALA A 248 17.69 16.18 -20.87
C ALA A 248 18.38 16.39 -22.23
N GLU A 249 18.20 15.46 -23.17
CA GLU A 249 18.74 15.57 -24.53
C GLU A 249 18.19 16.81 -25.27
N ARG A 250 16.91 17.14 -25.10
CA ARG A 250 16.31 18.33 -25.72
C ARG A 250 16.93 19.64 -25.24
N TYR A 251 17.33 19.71 -23.97
CA TYR A 251 17.92 20.91 -23.37
C TYR A 251 19.45 20.89 -23.32
N ALA A 252 20.11 19.82 -23.77
CA ALA A 252 21.57 19.65 -23.68
C ALA A 252 22.34 20.78 -24.38
N ASP A 253 21.90 21.21 -25.57
CA ASP A 253 22.54 22.30 -26.32
C ASP A 253 22.40 23.66 -25.62
N GLU A 254 21.24 23.91 -24.99
CA GLU A 254 21.02 25.14 -24.21
C GLU A 254 21.88 25.14 -22.95
N GLN A 255 21.98 24.00 -22.26
CA GLN A 255 22.86 23.85 -21.10
C GLN A 255 24.33 24.07 -21.47
N ALA A 256 24.78 23.54 -22.61
CA ALA A 256 26.14 23.75 -23.10
C ALA A 256 26.43 25.22 -23.42
N LYS A 257 25.46 25.96 -23.96
CA LYS A 257 25.59 27.39 -24.25
C LYS A 257 25.58 28.26 -22.99
N ALA A 258 24.81 27.85 -21.98
CA ALA A 258 24.72 28.52 -20.68
C ALA A 258 25.87 28.16 -19.72
N ALA A 259 26.87 27.39 -20.17
CA ALA A 259 28.00 27.00 -19.34
C ALA A 259 28.73 28.24 -18.78
N GLY A 260 28.74 28.38 -17.46
CA GLY A 260 29.32 29.53 -16.75
C GLY A 260 28.31 30.59 -16.29
N ASN A 261 27.02 30.44 -16.61
CA ASN A 261 25.95 31.34 -16.16
C ASN A 261 24.90 30.60 -15.32
N GLN A 262 25.06 30.58 -14.00
CA GLN A 262 24.18 29.84 -13.08
C GLN A 262 22.71 30.25 -13.23
N ALA A 263 22.42 31.55 -13.35
CA ALA A 263 21.04 32.03 -13.47
C ALA A 263 20.34 31.57 -14.77
N GLU A 264 21.11 31.28 -15.82
CA GLU A 264 20.59 30.73 -17.06
C GLU A 264 20.42 29.21 -16.98
N LEU A 265 21.35 28.52 -16.30
CA LEU A 265 21.20 27.09 -15.99
C LEU A 265 19.95 26.82 -15.16
N ASP A 266 19.69 27.60 -14.11
CA ASP A 266 18.49 27.45 -13.27
C ASP A 266 17.19 27.66 -14.10
N LYS A 267 17.21 28.58 -15.08
CA LYS A 267 16.09 28.79 -16.01
C LYS A 267 15.91 27.63 -16.99
N ILE A 268 17.00 26.99 -17.42
CA ILE A 268 16.93 25.81 -18.29
C ILE A 268 16.40 24.61 -17.49
N GLU A 269 16.89 24.41 -16.27
CA GLU A 269 16.41 23.36 -15.36
C GLU A 269 14.92 23.51 -15.07
N PHE A 270 14.46 24.71 -14.71
CA PHE A 270 13.03 24.98 -14.51
C PHE A 270 12.19 24.67 -15.76
N ARG A 271 12.69 24.99 -16.96
CA ARG A 271 12.00 24.67 -18.22
C ARG A 271 12.00 23.16 -18.50
N ALA A 272 13.11 22.46 -18.19
CA ALA A 272 13.20 21.01 -18.30
C ALA A 272 12.22 20.32 -17.34
N ASP A 273 12.10 20.80 -16.09
CA ASP A 273 11.15 20.28 -15.11
C ASP A 273 9.70 20.53 -15.54
N GLN A 274 9.39 21.71 -16.09
CA GLN A 274 8.08 21.97 -16.67
C GLN A 274 7.76 21.04 -17.84
N GLU A 275 8.74 20.74 -18.69
CA GLU A 275 8.56 19.81 -19.80
C GLU A 275 8.37 18.38 -19.29
N LEU A 276 9.14 17.97 -18.28
CA LEU A 276 8.99 16.66 -17.62
C LEU A 276 7.61 16.52 -16.96
N ALA A 277 7.12 17.58 -16.32
CA ALA A 277 5.79 17.60 -15.70
C ALA A 277 4.67 17.36 -16.71
N LYS A 278 4.83 17.76 -17.99
CA LYS A 278 3.84 17.47 -19.04
C LYS A 278 3.64 15.97 -19.27
N PHE A 279 4.62 15.13 -18.96
CA PHE A 279 4.49 13.68 -19.05
C PHE A 279 3.57 13.09 -17.98
N ASN A 280 3.23 13.86 -16.93
CA ASN A 280 2.43 13.39 -15.78
C ASN A 280 2.89 11.99 -15.35
N LEU A 281 4.20 11.87 -15.12
CA LEU A 281 4.81 10.65 -14.62
C LEU A 281 4.39 10.43 -13.19
N GLU A 282 3.69 9.33 -12.94
CA GLU A 282 3.15 9.03 -11.63
C GLU A 282 3.49 7.59 -11.22
N TRP A 283 3.89 7.46 -9.96
CA TRP A 283 3.81 6.18 -9.26
C TRP A 283 2.36 5.91 -8.90
N THR A 284 1.87 4.78 -9.34
CA THR A 284 0.48 4.38 -9.13
C THR A 284 0.23 3.98 -7.68
N ALA A 285 -1.05 3.97 -7.27
CA ALA A 285 -1.46 3.44 -5.98
C ALA A 285 -1.04 1.97 -5.77
N TRP A 286 -0.91 1.19 -6.84
CA TRP A 286 -0.47 -0.21 -6.78
C TRP A 286 0.97 -0.35 -6.31
N PHE A 287 1.86 0.52 -6.80
CA PHE A 287 3.24 0.58 -6.34
C PHE A 287 3.31 0.96 -4.87
N GLY A 288 2.59 2.03 -4.46
CA GLY A 288 2.51 2.46 -3.06
C GLY A 288 2.01 1.34 -2.13
N LEU A 289 0.97 0.62 -2.55
CA LEU A 289 0.44 -0.53 -1.81
C LEU A 289 1.45 -1.68 -1.72
N ALA A 290 2.18 -1.97 -2.80
CA ALA A 290 3.23 -2.99 -2.79
C ALA A 290 4.34 -2.64 -1.79
N VAL A 291 4.81 -1.38 -1.75
CA VAL A 291 5.80 -0.92 -0.77
C VAL A 291 5.27 -1.05 0.66
N ALA A 292 4.04 -0.61 0.91
CA ALA A 292 3.40 -0.71 2.23
C ALA A 292 3.28 -2.17 2.71
N LEU A 293 2.93 -3.10 1.81
CA LEU A 293 2.85 -4.52 2.13
C LEU A 293 4.23 -5.13 2.42
N HIS A 294 5.30 -4.74 1.72
CA HIS A 294 6.65 -5.19 2.08
C HIS A 294 7.05 -4.70 3.48
N LEU A 295 6.79 -3.43 3.79
CA LEU A 295 7.05 -2.89 5.12
C LEU A 295 6.28 -3.67 6.20
N LEU A 296 5.00 -3.94 5.96
CA LEU A 296 4.18 -4.75 6.87
C LEU A 296 4.75 -6.16 7.05
N VAL A 297 5.17 -6.83 5.97
CA VAL A 297 5.78 -8.17 6.03
C VAL A 297 7.10 -8.14 6.81
N VAL A 298 7.97 -7.15 6.56
CA VAL A 298 9.24 -6.99 7.28
C VAL A 298 9.00 -6.76 8.77
N LEU A 299 8.06 -5.89 9.13
CA LEU A 299 7.68 -5.64 10.53
C LEU A 299 7.10 -6.90 11.18
N ALA A 300 6.25 -7.63 10.47
CA ALA A 300 5.65 -8.87 10.98
C ALA A 300 6.69 -9.97 11.20
N MET A 301 7.62 -10.15 10.26
CA MET A 301 8.72 -11.10 10.39
C MET A 301 9.69 -10.72 11.50
N SER A 302 10.00 -9.44 11.65
CA SER A 302 10.85 -8.94 12.74
C SER A 302 10.18 -9.15 14.10
N GLY A 303 8.88 -8.84 14.20
CA GLY A 303 8.08 -9.08 15.39
C GLY A 303 8.01 -10.56 15.74
N ARG A 304 7.82 -11.43 14.75
CA ARG A 304 7.82 -12.88 14.94
C ARG A 304 9.17 -13.39 15.43
N PHE A 305 10.26 -12.99 14.79
CA PHE A 305 11.61 -13.36 15.20
C PHE A 305 11.91 -12.92 16.64
N TRP A 306 11.46 -11.72 17.03
CA TRP A 306 11.57 -11.23 18.40
C TRP A 306 10.73 -12.05 19.39
N LEU A 307 9.50 -12.40 19.03
CA LEU A 307 8.63 -13.25 19.87
C LEU A 307 9.23 -14.65 20.07
N ASP A 308 9.76 -15.26 19.02
CA ASP A 308 10.38 -16.59 19.11
C ASP A 308 11.59 -16.57 20.07
N ARG A 309 12.37 -15.49 20.09
CA ARG A 309 13.47 -15.29 21.05
C ARG A 309 13.02 -15.10 22.50
N ARG A 310 11.76 -14.75 22.75
CA ARG A 310 11.23 -14.57 24.12
C ARG A 310 10.86 -15.88 24.82
N GLY A 311 10.80 -17.00 24.09
CA GLY A 311 10.41 -18.30 24.66
C GLY A 311 8.98 -18.30 25.19
N SER A 312 8.76 -18.80 26.40
CA SER A 312 7.44 -18.99 27.03
C SER A 312 6.85 -17.73 27.68
N LYS A 313 7.45 -16.55 27.49
CA LYS A 313 6.94 -15.30 28.07
C LYS A 313 5.60 -14.92 27.44
N PRO A 314 4.65 -14.33 28.20
CA PRO A 314 3.38 -13.90 27.66
C PRO A 314 3.56 -12.88 26.52
N PRO A 315 2.66 -12.89 25.50
CA PRO A 315 2.76 -11.99 24.36
C PRO A 315 2.69 -10.52 24.80
N PRO A 316 3.41 -9.62 24.11
CA PRO A 316 3.33 -8.20 24.42
C PRO A 316 1.88 -7.72 24.26
N ARG A 317 1.46 -6.84 25.17
CA ARG A 317 0.17 -6.16 25.12
C ARG A 317 0.46 -4.67 25.10
N LEU A 318 -0.07 -3.98 24.11
CA LEU A 318 -0.09 -2.51 24.11
C LEU A 318 -1.36 -2.10 24.83
N VAL A 319 -1.23 -1.43 25.96
CA VAL A 319 -2.36 -0.92 26.74
C VAL A 319 -2.31 0.60 26.65
N LEU A 320 -3.35 1.18 26.03
CA LEU A 320 -3.56 2.61 26.02
C LEU A 320 -4.46 2.95 27.23
N GLN A 321 -3.95 3.80 28.11
CA GLN A 321 -4.70 4.35 29.25
C GLN A 321 -5.12 5.77 28.85
N TYR A 322 -6.42 6.06 28.92
CA TYR A 322 -6.97 7.38 28.63
C TYR A 322 -8.20 7.67 29.50
#